data_AF-B9I8S7-F1
#
_entry.id   AF-B9I8S7-F1
#
_cell.length_a   1.000
_cell.length_b   1.000
_cell.length_c   1.000
_cell.angle_alpha   90.00
_cell.angle_beta   90.00
_cell.angle_gamma   90.00
#
_symmetry.space_group_name_H-M   'P 1'
#
loop_
_entity.id
_entity.type
_entity.pdbx_description
1 polymer ?
#
loop_
_entity_poly.entity_id
_entity_poly.type
_entity_poly.pdbx_seq_one_letter_code
_entity_poly.pdbx_strand_id
1 'polypeptide(L)'
;MLHLLEDCPSVAEAANKLTASPQCPFPDHWLNGLLSTGLFDHVWIQFYMRVYSSNPDNFKKSWNLWTPSITAGKFFVGLPASHAAAGSVYVPTNPLISQVLPFAKAASKYGCHALRQVQ
;
A
#
# COMPACT_ATOMS: atom_id res chain seq x y z
N MET A 1 -10.10 18.21 4.36
CA MET A 1 -8.73 18.42 3.83
C MET A 1 -7.82 17.41 4.50
N LEU A 2 -7.53 16.31 3.81
CA LEU A 2 -6.80 15.17 4.39
C LEU A 2 -5.32 15.55 4.56
N HIS A 3 -4.90 15.77 5.80
CA HIS A 3 -3.49 15.97 6.20
C HIS A 3 -2.70 14.64 6.26
N LEU A 4 -3.06 13.64 5.45
CA LEU A 4 -2.45 12.29 5.51
C LEU A 4 -1.19 12.15 4.66
N LEU A 5 -0.77 13.20 3.96
CA LEU A 5 0.34 13.17 3.00
C LEU A 5 1.68 13.69 3.56
N GLU A 6 1.71 14.26 4.76
CA GLU A 6 2.89 15.01 5.24
C GLU A 6 4.12 14.13 5.55
N ASP A 7 3.99 12.80 5.60
CA ASP A 7 5.10 11.88 5.92
C ASP A 7 5.51 10.95 4.76
N CYS A 8 5.02 11.18 3.53
CA CYS A 8 5.40 10.37 2.37
C CYS A 8 6.44 11.06 1.50
N PRO A 9 7.43 10.32 0.96
CA PRO A 9 8.28 10.87 -0.08
C PRO A 9 7.37 11.35 -1.21
N SER A 10 7.53 12.61 -1.61
CA SER A 10 6.80 13.15 -2.76
C SER A 10 7.13 12.32 -4.00
N VAL A 11 6.29 12.35 -5.03
CA VAL A 11 6.58 11.70 -6.33
C VAL A 11 7.96 12.15 -6.88
N ALA A 12 8.41 13.35 -6.51
CA ALA A 12 9.73 13.89 -6.86
C ALA A 12 10.92 13.22 -6.12
N GLU A 13 10.73 12.70 -4.91
CA GLU A 13 11.78 11.96 -4.17
C GLU A 13 11.99 10.53 -4.69
N ALA A 14 11.04 9.99 -5.47
CA ALA A 14 11.12 8.66 -6.06
C ALA A 14 11.94 8.61 -7.36
N ALA A 15 12.48 9.73 -7.85
CA ALA A 15 13.10 9.86 -9.18
C ALA A 15 14.30 8.90 -9.46
N ASN A 16 14.86 8.26 -8.43
CA ASN A 16 15.96 7.29 -8.55
C ASN A 16 15.67 5.95 -7.84
N LYS A 17 14.40 5.60 -7.62
CA LYS A 17 13.97 4.40 -6.88
C LYS A 17 13.22 3.44 -7.79
N LEU A 18 13.60 2.16 -7.77
CA LEU A 18 12.83 1.14 -8.46
C LEU A 18 11.58 0.82 -7.62
N THR A 19 10.40 1.09 -8.19
CA THR A 19 9.14 0.92 -7.46
C THR A 19 8.21 -0.07 -8.16
N ALA A 20 7.46 -0.84 -7.36
CA ALA A 20 6.39 -1.73 -7.82
C ALA A 20 5.08 -1.39 -7.14
N SER A 21 3.96 -1.59 -7.82
CA SER A 21 2.63 -1.44 -7.22
C SER A 21 1.77 -2.69 -7.45
N PRO A 22 2.00 -3.78 -6.70
CA PRO A 22 1.18 -4.98 -6.81
C PRO A 22 -0.24 -4.77 -6.28
N GLN A 23 -1.16 -5.58 -6.76
CA GLN A 23 -2.47 -5.75 -6.16
C GLN A 23 -2.34 -6.41 -4.78
N CYS A 24 -3.36 -6.22 -3.92
CA CYS A 24 -3.37 -6.78 -2.58
C CYS A 24 -3.32 -8.32 -2.49
N PRO A 25 -3.98 -9.11 -3.36
CA PRO A 25 -3.89 -10.57 -3.29
C PRO A 25 -2.44 -11.03 -3.40
N PHE A 26 -2.00 -11.84 -2.44
CA PHE A 26 -0.66 -12.41 -2.42
C PHE A 26 -0.70 -13.88 -2.87
N PRO A 27 0.21 -14.32 -3.77
CA PRO A 27 1.16 -13.49 -4.53
C PRO A 27 0.44 -12.67 -5.61
N ASP A 28 1.05 -11.56 -6.03
CA ASP A 28 0.49 -10.75 -7.12
C ASP A 28 0.58 -11.49 -8.47
N HIS A 29 -0.53 -11.57 -9.19
CA HIS A 29 -0.60 -12.35 -10.42
C HIS A 29 0.37 -11.89 -11.52
N TRP A 30 0.66 -10.59 -11.60
CA TRP A 30 1.38 -9.98 -12.72
C TRP A 30 2.84 -9.68 -12.40
N LEU A 31 3.11 -9.28 -11.16
CA LEU A 31 4.38 -8.75 -10.70
C LEU A 31 5.15 -9.74 -9.84
N ASN A 32 4.60 -10.90 -9.45
CA ASN A 32 5.30 -11.83 -8.55
C ASN A 32 6.68 -12.24 -9.05
N GLY A 33 6.85 -12.50 -10.36
CA GLY A 33 8.16 -12.82 -10.95
C GLY A 33 9.18 -11.68 -10.77
N LEU A 34 8.75 -10.44 -11.01
CA LEU A 34 9.60 -9.25 -10.82
C LEU A 34 9.89 -8.99 -9.34
N LEU A 35 8.88 -9.09 -8.48
CA LEU A 35 9.03 -8.88 -7.04
C LEU A 35 10.00 -9.87 -6.41
N SER A 36 10.03 -11.11 -6.92
CA SER A 36 10.95 -12.16 -6.46
C SER A 36 12.42 -11.86 -6.77
N THR A 37 12.72 -10.89 -7.65
CA THR A 37 14.10 -10.48 -7.94
C THR A 37 14.77 -9.74 -6.78
N GLY A 38 13.98 -9.16 -5.88
CA GLY A 38 14.49 -8.37 -4.75
C GLY A 38 15.07 -7.01 -5.13
N LEU A 39 14.85 -6.53 -6.37
CA LEU A 39 15.45 -5.30 -6.89
C LEU A 39 14.68 -4.01 -6.51
N PHE A 40 13.46 -4.13 -5.97
CA PHE A 40 12.62 -2.97 -5.70
C PHE A 40 13.02 -2.26 -4.40
N ASP A 41 13.28 -0.97 -4.48
CA ASP A 41 13.43 -0.12 -3.31
C ASP A 41 12.09 0.02 -2.57
N HIS A 42 11.01 0.31 -3.31
CA HIS A 42 9.70 0.64 -2.76
C HIS A 42 8.60 -0.24 -3.35
N VAL A 43 7.79 -0.86 -2.50
CA VAL A 43 6.64 -1.67 -2.92
C VAL A 43 5.35 -1.08 -2.36
N TRP A 44 4.44 -0.68 -3.24
CA TRP A 44 3.16 -0.03 -2.94
C TRP A 44 2.01 -1.01 -3.12
N ILE A 45 1.63 -1.72 -2.05
CA ILE A 45 0.58 -2.74 -2.12
C ILE A 45 -0.77 -2.05 -2.20
N GLN A 46 -1.53 -2.33 -3.25
CA GLN A 46 -2.76 -1.62 -3.54
C GLN A 46 -3.97 -2.25 -2.81
N PHE A 47 -4.38 -1.63 -1.70
CA PHE A 47 -5.49 -2.07 -0.83
C PHE A 47 -6.83 -1.43 -1.17
N TYR A 48 -7.08 -1.13 -2.45
CA TYR A 48 -8.34 -0.52 -2.89
C TYR A 48 -9.52 -1.51 -3.01
N MET A 49 -9.34 -2.81 -2.79
CA MET A 49 -10.46 -3.77 -2.88
C MET A 49 -11.31 -3.78 -1.61
N ARG A 50 -12.65 -3.65 -1.77
CA ARG A 50 -13.64 -3.64 -0.67
C ARG A 50 -13.38 -4.71 0.40
N VAL A 51 -13.03 -5.94 0.00
CA VAL A 51 -12.79 -7.06 0.94
C VAL A 51 -11.68 -6.78 1.96
N TYR A 52 -10.62 -6.09 1.56
CA TYR A 52 -9.46 -5.83 2.42
C TYR A 52 -9.61 -4.54 3.21
N SER A 53 -10.37 -3.60 2.68
CA SER A 53 -10.61 -2.32 3.30
C SER A 53 -11.83 -2.31 4.23
N SER A 54 -12.83 -3.15 3.98
CA SER A 54 -14.03 -3.25 4.82
C SER A 54 -13.81 -4.09 6.07
N ASN A 55 -12.78 -4.95 6.08
CA ASN A 55 -12.41 -5.75 7.24
C ASN A 55 -10.90 -5.56 7.56
N PRO A 56 -10.58 -4.86 8.66
CA PRO A 56 -9.21 -4.65 9.13
C PRO A 56 -8.40 -5.94 9.30
N ASP A 57 -9.02 -7.07 9.61
CA ASP A 57 -8.30 -8.34 9.75
C ASP A 57 -7.84 -8.91 8.41
N ASN A 58 -8.56 -8.63 7.32
CA ASN A 58 -8.12 -9.01 5.98
C ASN A 58 -6.88 -8.20 5.57
N PHE A 59 -6.85 -6.90 5.90
CA PHE A 59 -5.64 -6.09 5.74
C PHE A 59 -4.47 -6.68 6.52
N LYS A 60 -4.62 -6.94 7.82
CA LYS A 60 -3.56 -7.47 8.68
C LYS A 60 -3.01 -8.80 8.15
N LYS A 61 -3.89 -9.72 7.75
CA LYS A 61 -3.51 -11.01 7.16
C LYS A 61 -2.67 -10.82 5.90
N SER A 62 -3.12 -9.97 4.98
CA SER A 62 -2.39 -9.67 3.74
C SER A 62 -1.04 -9.02 4.02
N TRP A 63 -1.00 -8.00 4.89
CA TRP A 63 0.23 -7.29 5.25
C TRP A 63 1.29 -8.21 5.87
N ASN A 64 0.86 -9.16 6.70
CA ASN A 64 1.72 -10.17 7.31
C ASN A 64 2.22 -11.24 6.32
N LEU A 65 1.58 -11.40 5.15
CA LEU A 65 2.12 -12.22 4.06
C LEU A 65 3.13 -11.41 3.25
N TRP A 66 2.77 -10.20 2.84
CA TRP A 66 3.57 -9.37 1.95
C TRP A 66 4.95 -8.99 2.51
N THR A 67 4.97 -8.43 3.71
CA THR A 67 6.18 -7.80 4.28
C THR A 67 7.35 -8.78 4.54
N PRO A 68 7.14 -10.02 5.01
CA PRO A 68 8.22 -10.99 5.13
C PRO A 68 8.54 -11.75 3.82
N SER A 69 7.57 -11.88 2.90
CA SER A 69 7.75 -12.71 1.69
C SER A 69 8.50 -12.03 0.55
N ILE A 70 8.57 -10.69 0.54
CA ILE A 70 9.24 -9.94 -0.54
C ILE A 70 10.47 -9.21 0.02
N THR A 71 11.59 -9.33 -0.69
CA THR A 71 12.76 -8.48 -0.44
C THR A 71 12.54 -7.12 -1.08
N ALA A 72 12.26 -6.12 -0.26
CA ALA A 72 12.24 -4.72 -0.64
C ALA A 72 12.84 -3.84 0.45
N GLY A 73 13.25 -2.63 0.08
CA GLY A 73 13.72 -1.61 1.01
C GLY A 73 12.61 -1.12 1.95
N LYS A 74 11.49 -0.67 1.38
CA LYS A 74 10.31 -0.20 2.11
C LYS A 74 9.00 -0.67 1.49
N PHE A 75 8.01 -0.91 2.35
CA PHE A 75 6.64 -1.21 1.97
C PHE A 75 5.70 -0.07 2.29
N PHE A 76 4.73 0.14 1.41
CA PHE A 76 3.78 1.23 1.47
C PHE A 76 2.36 0.72 1.28
N VAL A 77 1.42 1.34 1.97
CA VAL A 77 -0.02 1.08 1.79
C VAL A 77 -0.53 2.00 0.69
N GLY A 78 -0.94 1.42 -0.44
CA GLY A 78 -1.53 2.13 -1.58
C GLY A 78 -3.05 2.19 -1.47
N LEU A 79 -3.60 3.40 -1.51
CA LEU A 79 -5.03 3.64 -1.33
C LEU A 79 -5.55 4.61 -2.39
N PRO A 80 -6.84 4.50 -2.76
CA PRO A 80 -7.42 5.44 -3.70
C PRO A 80 -7.60 6.81 -3.06
N ALA A 81 -7.19 7.85 -3.78
CA ALA A 81 -7.19 9.22 -3.28
C ALA A 81 -8.58 9.83 -3.06
N SER A 82 -9.60 9.31 -3.73
CA SER A 82 -10.96 9.84 -3.65
C SER A 82 -11.99 8.81 -4.09
N HIS A 83 -13.27 9.07 -3.76
CA HIS A 83 -14.38 8.32 -4.34
C HIS A 83 -14.43 8.44 -5.86
N ALA A 84 -14.06 9.59 -6.43
CA ALA A 84 -13.99 9.78 -7.88
C ALA A 84 -12.92 8.89 -8.54
N ALA A 85 -11.81 8.61 -7.85
CA ALA A 85 -10.72 7.77 -8.37
C ALA A 85 -10.97 6.26 -8.24
N ALA A 86 -11.90 5.83 -7.39
CA ALA A 86 -12.12 4.41 -7.10
C ALA A 86 -13.58 3.96 -7.22
N GLY A 87 -14.51 4.88 -7.46
CA GLY A 87 -15.94 4.61 -7.49
C GLY A 87 -16.38 3.78 -6.29
N SER A 88 -16.98 2.63 -6.55
CA SER A 88 -17.51 1.75 -5.52
C SER A 88 -16.43 1.18 -4.59
N VAL A 89 -15.15 1.14 -4.96
CA VAL A 89 -14.11 0.52 -4.11
C VAL A 89 -13.38 1.50 -3.18
N TYR A 90 -13.89 2.72 -3.06
CA TYR A 90 -13.39 3.72 -2.11
C TYR A 90 -13.56 3.29 -0.64
N VAL A 91 -12.55 3.60 0.16
CA VAL A 91 -12.50 3.30 1.60
C VAL A 91 -12.77 4.59 2.39
N PRO A 92 -13.78 4.63 3.27
CA PRO A 92 -13.95 5.73 4.19
C PRO A 92 -12.69 5.90 5.06
N THR A 93 -12.28 7.13 5.33
CA THR A 93 -11.00 7.43 5.97
C THR A 93 -10.88 6.94 7.43
N ASN A 94 -12.01 6.75 8.12
CA ASN A 94 -12.01 6.46 9.57
C ASN A 94 -11.47 5.05 9.95
N PRO A 95 -11.91 3.94 9.34
CA PRO A 95 -11.32 2.62 9.60
C PRO A 95 -9.84 2.55 9.21
N LEU A 96 -9.47 3.26 8.14
CA LEU A 96 -8.09 3.34 7.68
C LEU A 96 -7.19 3.97 8.75
N ILE A 97 -7.54 5.16 9.23
CA ILE A 97 -6.73 5.88 10.23
C ILE A 97 -6.70 5.14 11.57
N SER A 98 -7.83 4.61 12.02
CA SER A 98 -7.94 4.05 13.38
C SER A 98 -7.45 2.61 13.52
N GLN A 99 -7.39 1.82 12.44
CA GLN A 99 -7.09 0.38 12.55
C GLN A 99 -5.99 -0.11 11.60
N VAL A 100 -5.89 0.46 10.40
CA VAL A 100 -4.95 -0.01 9.36
C VAL A 100 -3.59 0.66 9.53
N LEU A 101 -3.55 2.00 9.61
CA LEU A 101 -2.28 2.74 9.70
C LEU A 101 -1.48 2.42 10.97
N PRO A 102 -2.07 2.31 12.17
CA PRO A 102 -1.32 1.96 13.38
C PRO A 102 -0.67 0.58 13.27
N PHE A 103 -1.35 -0.38 12.65
CA PHE A 103 -0.82 -1.73 12.44
C PHE A 103 0.32 -1.74 11.41
N ALA A 104 0.13 -1.07 10.26
CA ALA A 104 1.16 -1.01 9.23
C ALA A 104 2.44 -0.33 9.75
N LYS A 105 2.31 0.75 10.52
CA LYS A 105 3.43 1.48 11.16
C LYS A 105 4.26 0.62 12.12
N ALA A 106 3.72 -0.48 12.64
CA ALA A 106 4.47 -1.38 13.51
C ALA A 106 5.50 -2.25 12.75
N ALA A 107 5.39 -2.37 11.41
CA ALA A 107 6.35 -3.11 10.62
C ALA A 107 7.65 -2.31 10.42
N SER A 108 8.81 -2.93 10.65
CA SER A 108 10.12 -2.28 10.57
C SER A 108 10.45 -1.70 9.19
N LYS A 109 9.87 -2.26 8.13
CA LYS A 109 10.03 -1.81 6.74
C LYS A 109 8.89 -0.90 6.26
N TYR A 110 7.98 -0.48 7.14
CA TYR A 110 6.94 0.47 6.76
C TYR A 110 7.58 1.80 6.36
N GLY A 111 7.33 2.22 5.12
CA GLY A 111 7.81 3.50 4.60
C GLY A 111 6.85 4.63 4.93
N CYS A 112 5.67 4.58 4.34
CA CYS A 112 4.57 5.54 4.56
C CYS A 112 3.26 4.98 3.94
N HIS A 113 2.21 5.78 3.87
CA HIS A 113 0.95 5.46 3.17
C HIS A 113 0.63 6.57 2.18
N ALA A 114 0.50 6.26 0.88
CA ALA A 114 0.19 7.28 -0.11
C ALA A 114 -1.16 7.04 -0.77
N LEU A 115 -1.84 8.15 -1.03
CA LEU A 115 -3.01 8.18 -1.88
C LEU A 115 -2.54 8.17 -3.34
N ARG A 116 -2.79 7.08 -4.05
CA ARG A 116 -2.55 7.04 -5.49
C ARG A 116 -3.77 7.64 -6.19
N GLN A 117 -3.55 8.66 -7.02
CA GLN A 117 -4.51 9.04 -8.04
C GLN A 117 -4.53 7.88 -9.04
N VAL A 118 -5.65 7.18 -9.12
CA VAL A 118 -5.86 6.19 -10.18
C VAL A 118 -5.93 7.01 -11.46
N GLN A 119 -4.95 6.79 -12.34
CA GLN A 119 -4.93 7.41 -13.66
C GLN A 119 -5.95 6.74 -14.58
#